data_AF-A0A3C1RWZ2-F1
#
_entry.id   AF-A0A3C1RWZ2-F1
#
_cell.length_a   1.000
_cell.length_b   1.000
_cell.length_c   1.000
_cell.angle_alpha   90.00
_cell.angle_beta   90.00
_cell.angle_gamma   90.00
#
_symmetry.space_group_name_H-M   'P 1'
#
loop_
_entity.id
_entity.type
_entity.pdbx_description
1 polymer ?
#
loop_
_entity_poly.entity_id
_entity_poly.type
_entity_poly.pdbx_seq_one_letter_code
_entity_poly.pdbx_strand_id
1 'polypeptide(L)'
;MTLGENTDQILNDDIEGLKTKLLATDTRLQLTATELKATQQELETAKKNYAYLDASLVASVTSFARPTPPDGWLLCDGEEVSRTNYARLFEAIGTIYGEGDGSTTFNLPDMRGLFVRGHDSSGKHDLKREFGSYQDDQIQSHSHSDSGHNHSGSTASSGSHAHSGSIGDSGSHAHSGSTNTEGYHSHSGRTDTDGSHNHYLVCGYKPDLFGDTMNTGFIYSHNLLNIVDARNRMPTDGSHSHTLSISSAGSHSHTLSISSADNHTHKLDIDSAGSHSHSVSINNGQANLSNPTNARHGSETRVKNIALIYCIKY
;
A
#
# COMPACT_ATOMS: atom_id res chain seq x y z
N MET A 1 52.80 -133.78 28.03
CA MET A 1 51.39 -133.40 28.32
C MET A 1 51.33 -131.87 28.40
N THR A 2 51.78 -131.17 27.34
CA THR A 2 52.27 -129.78 27.48
C THR A 2 51.97 -128.90 26.26
N LEU A 3 51.12 -129.37 25.33
CA LEU A 3 50.73 -128.60 24.15
C LEU A 3 49.30 -128.04 24.24
N GLY A 4 48.40 -128.68 25.01
CA GLY A 4 47.01 -128.23 25.21
C GLY A 4 46.87 -127.05 26.18
N GLU A 5 47.62 -127.05 27.29
CA GLU A 5 47.55 -125.97 28.30
C GLU A 5 48.01 -124.61 27.76
N ASN A 6 48.94 -124.60 26.79
CA ASN A 6 49.44 -123.36 26.20
C ASN A 6 48.48 -122.78 25.14
N THR A 7 47.62 -123.61 24.55
CA THR A 7 46.61 -123.14 23.58
C THR A 7 45.39 -122.54 24.27
N ASP A 8 44.98 -123.13 25.41
CA ASP A 8 43.86 -122.63 26.21
C ASP A 8 44.17 -121.26 26.84
N GLN A 9 45.42 -121.02 27.28
CA GLN A 9 45.83 -119.70 27.79
C GLN A 9 45.79 -118.61 26.72
N ILE A 10 46.29 -118.90 25.51
CA ILE A 10 46.26 -117.95 24.38
C ILE A 10 44.82 -117.60 23.99
N LEU A 11 43.94 -118.60 23.92
CA LEU A 11 42.52 -118.40 23.65
C LEU A 11 41.86 -117.51 24.72
N ASN A 12 42.20 -117.71 26.00
CA ASN A 12 41.64 -116.94 27.09
C ASN A 12 42.14 -115.48 27.06
N ASP A 13 43.42 -115.26 26.79
CA ASP A 13 44.01 -113.92 26.61
C ASP A 13 43.40 -113.18 25.40
N ASP A 14 43.17 -113.88 24.28
CA ASP A 14 42.50 -113.33 23.10
C ASP A 14 41.04 -112.94 23.38
N ILE A 15 40.30 -113.78 24.12
CA ILE A 15 38.92 -113.48 24.54
C ILE A 15 38.89 -112.24 25.45
N GLU A 16 39.82 -112.13 26.39
CA GLU A 16 39.93 -110.98 27.30
C GLU A 16 40.28 -109.70 26.52
N GLY A 17 41.18 -109.80 25.54
CA GLY A 17 41.50 -108.72 24.61
C GLY A 17 40.31 -108.28 23.75
N LEU A 18 39.50 -109.22 23.26
CA LEU A 18 38.27 -108.94 22.51
C LEU A 18 37.20 -108.29 23.39
N LYS A 19 37.00 -108.77 24.62
CA LYS A 19 36.07 -108.16 25.61
C LYS A 19 36.44 -106.70 25.89
N THR A 20 37.73 -106.43 26.06
CA THR A 20 38.24 -105.06 26.31
C THR A 20 37.97 -104.14 25.12
N LYS A 21 38.22 -104.61 23.88
CA LYS A 21 37.91 -103.87 22.65
C LYS A 21 36.41 -103.62 22.49
N LEU A 22 35.57 -104.61 22.80
CA LEU A 22 34.12 -104.49 22.73
C LEU A 22 33.61 -103.46 23.74
N LEU A 23 34.08 -103.50 24.99
CA LEU A 23 33.71 -102.55 26.03
C LEU A 23 34.13 -101.11 25.68
N ALA A 24 35.34 -100.93 25.14
CA ALA A 24 35.81 -99.63 24.66
C ALA A 24 34.93 -99.10 23.51
N THR A 25 34.48 -99.99 22.62
CA THR A 25 33.58 -99.64 21.51
C THR A 25 32.18 -99.25 22.01
N ASP A 26 31.63 -100.02 22.95
CA ASP A 26 30.33 -99.73 23.56
C ASP A 26 30.35 -98.38 24.31
N THR A 27 31.41 -98.12 25.08
CA THR A 27 31.62 -96.84 25.76
C THR A 27 31.65 -95.67 24.76
N ARG A 28 32.35 -95.83 23.64
CA ARG A 28 32.40 -94.82 22.58
C ARG A 28 31.03 -94.59 21.94
N LEU A 29 30.29 -95.66 21.65
CA LEU A 29 28.92 -95.57 21.10
C LEU A 29 27.97 -94.85 22.05
N GLN A 30 28.03 -95.15 23.34
CA GLN A 30 27.22 -94.45 24.36
C GLN A 30 27.59 -92.97 24.48
N LEU A 31 28.88 -92.63 24.40
CA LEU A 31 29.35 -91.25 24.40
C LEU A 31 28.80 -90.49 23.19
N THR A 32 28.95 -91.06 21.99
CA THR A 32 28.43 -90.48 20.74
C THR A 32 26.90 -90.32 20.76
N ALA A 33 26.17 -91.30 21.32
CA ALA A 33 24.72 -91.20 21.46
C ALA A 33 24.30 -90.07 22.43
N THR A 34 25.12 -89.80 23.45
CA THR A 34 24.88 -88.71 24.40
C THR A 34 25.13 -87.35 23.75
N GLU A 35 26.23 -87.20 23.01
CA GLU A 35 26.55 -85.98 22.24
C GLU A 35 25.46 -85.68 21.21
N LEU A 36 24.98 -86.70 20.48
CA LEU A 36 23.95 -86.53 19.45
C LEU A 36 22.61 -86.06 20.05
N LYS A 37 22.24 -86.53 21.24
CA LYS A 37 21.06 -86.05 21.97
C LYS A 37 21.21 -84.60 22.42
N ALA A 38 22.39 -84.22 22.90
CA ALA A 38 22.67 -82.83 23.30
C ALA A 38 22.57 -81.88 22.10
N THR A 39 23.19 -82.22 20.97
CA THR A 39 23.11 -81.43 19.74
C THR A 39 21.68 -81.32 19.21
N GLN A 40 20.87 -82.38 19.29
CA GLN A 40 19.46 -82.33 18.90
C GLN A 40 18.67 -81.35 19.79
N GLN A 41 18.93 -81.35 21.10
CA GLN A 41 18.28 -80.43 22.03
C GLN A 41 18.67 -78.97 21.76
N GLU A 42 19.94 -78.70 21.47
CA GLU A 42 20.41 -77.37 21.07
C GLU A 42 19.75 -76.91 19.77
N LEU A 43 19.64 -77.80 18.77
CA LEU A 43 18.97 -77.51 17.50
C LEU A 43 17.49 -77.15 17.71
N GLU A 44 16.77 -77.90 18.53
CA GLU A 44 15.36 -77.59 18.83
C GLU A 44 15.21 -76.27 19.59
N THR A 45 16.18 -75.95 20.46
CA THR A 45 16.23 -74.65 21.14
C THR A 45 16.49 -73.51 20.17
N ALA A 46 17.45 -73.69 19.25
CA ALA A 46 17.79 -72.70 18.22
C ALA A 46 16.61 -72.44 17.27
N LYS A 47 15.90 -73.49 16.83
CA LYS A 47 14.68 -73.37 16.01
C LYS A 47 13.60 -72.56 16.70
N LYS A 48 13.36 -72.82 17.99
CA LYS A 48 12.40 -72.05 18.79
C LYS A 48 12.80 -70.59 18.88
N ASN A 49 14.06 -70.31 19.21
CA ASN A 49 14.56 -68.93 19.32
C ASN A 49 14.42 -68.17 17.99
N TYR A 50 14.71 -68.82 16.87
CA TYR A 50 14.50 -68.22 15.54
C TYR A 50 13.03 -67.91 15.27
N ALA A 51 12.12 -68.84 15.57
CA ALA A 51 10.68 -68.62 15.39
C ALA A 51 10.14 -67.46 16.25
N TYR A 52 10.62 -67.33 17.50
CA TYR A 52 10.28 -66.21 18.36
C TYR A 52 10.78 -64.87 17.80
N LEU A 53 12.01 -64.83 17.30
CA LEU A 53 12.57 -63.61 16.71
C LEU A 53 11.81 -63.19 15.44
N ASP A 54 11.51 -64.15 14.55
CA ASP A 54 10.76 -63.87 13.33
C ASP A 54 9.35 -63.36 13.63
N ALA A 55 8.65 -64.00 14.58
CA ALA A 55 7.30 -63.57 14.98
C ALA A 55 7.30 -62.21 15.68
N SER A 56 8.29 -61.92 16.54
CA SER A 56 8.40 -60.66 17.28
C SER A 56 8.61 -59.44 16.37
N LEU A 57 9.17 -59.67 15.18
CA LEU A 57 9.45 -58.62 14.22
C LEU A 57 8.30 -58.38 13.24
N VAL A 58 7.26 -59.21 13.20
CA VAL A 58 6.10 -58.98 12.31
C VAL A 58 5.51 -57.59 12.59
N ALA A 59 5.13 -56.90 11.51
CA ALA A 59 4.69 -55.50 11.52
C ALA A 59 5.77 -54.46 11.91
N SER A 60 7.02 -54.87 12.15
CA SER A 60 8.13 -53.91 12.23
C SER A 60 8.38 -53.29 10.85
N VAL A 61 8.61 -51.98 10.85
CA VAL A 61 8.99 -51.21 9.67
C VAL A 61 10.45 -50.83 9.80
N THR A 62 11.24 -51.07 8.75
CA THR A 62 12.64 -50.65 8.72
C THR A 62 13.03 -50.13 7.34
N SER A 63 14.10 -49.33 7.31
CA SER A 63 14.66 -48.77 6.08
C SER A 63 15.76 -49.67 5.51
N PHE A 64 15.76 -49.86 4.21
CA PHE A 64 16.79 -50.64 3.50
C PHE A 64 17.55 -49.77 2.49
N ALA A 65 18.88 -49.87 2.52
CA ALA A 65 19.80 -49.23 1.57
C ALA A 65 19.94 -50.00 0.24
N ARG A 66 18.81 -50.48 -0.29
CA ARG A 66 18.71 -51.20 -1.56
C ARG A 66 17.34 -50.92 -2.19
N PRO A 67 17.18 -51.08 -3.52
CA PRO A 67 15.93 -50.74 -4.20
C PRO A 67 14.85 -51.82 -4.13
N THR A 68 15.16 -53.03 -3.65
CA THR A 68 14.20 -54.14 -3.56
C THR A 68 14.09 -54.66 -2.13
N PRO A 69 12.89 -55.06 -1.66
CA PRO A 69 12.72 -55.71 -0.37
C PRO A 69 13.55 -57.01 -0.27
N PRO A 70 14.17 -57.30 0.87
CA PRO A 70 14.71 -58.64 1.15
C PRO A 70 13.60 -59.67 1.38
N ASP A 71 13.96 -60.95 1.33
CA ASP A 71 13.04 -62.04 1.64
C ASP A 71 12.44 -61.89 3.05
N GLY A 72 11.14 -62.13 3.16
CA GLY A 72 10.40 -61.96 4.42
C GLY A 72 9.95 -60.53 4.70
N TRP A 73 10.17 -59.58 3.79
CA TRP A 73 9.74 -58.19 3.88
C TRP A 73 8.90 -57.77 2.65
N LEU A 74 7.90 -56.93 2.88
CA LEU A 74 7.10 -56.28 1.83
C LEU A 74 7.44 -54.80 1.74
N LEU A 75 7.33 -54.20 0.57
CA LEU A 75 7.54 -52.76 0.39
C LEU A 75 6.39 -51.98 1.03
N CYS A 76 6.67 -50.85 1.68
CA CYS A 76 5.64 -49.93 2.19
C CYS A 76 5.24 -48.92 1.12
N ASP A 77 4.48 -49.37 0.11
CA ASP A 77 4.04 -48.57 -1.04
C ASP A 77 2.50 -48.48 -1.19
N GLY A 78 1.75 -48.90 -0.17
CA GLY A 78 0.29 -48.89 -0.18
C GLY A 78 -0.36 -50.10 -0.87
N GLU A 79 0.42 -51.08 -1.32
CA GLU A 79 -0.08 -52.26 -2.03
C GLU A 79 -1.16 -53.01 -1.20
N GLU A 80 -2.17 -53.50 -1.91
CA GLU A 80 -3.21 -54.37 -1.35
C GLU A 80 -2.72 -55.83 -1.36
N VAL A 81 -2.74 -56.48 -0.20
CA VAL A 81 -2.20 -57.83 -0.02
C VAL A 81 -3.18 -58.79 0.66
N SER A 82 -3.00 -60.09 0.44
CA SER A 82 -3.92 -61.13 0.94
C SER A 82 -3.84 -61.33 2.46
N ARG A 83 -4.99 -61.30 3.14
CA ARG A 83 -5.12 -61.65 4.57
C ARG A 83 -4.70 -63.09 4.87
N THR A 84 -4.90 -64.02 3.92
CA THR A 84 -4.54 -65.43 4.11
C THR A 84 -3.03 -65.66 3.94
N ASN A 85 -2.42 -65.07 2.92
CA ASN A 85 -0.98 -65.23 2.69
C ASN A 85 -0.14 -64.50 3.75
N TYR A 86 -0.66 -63.41 4.32
CA TYR A 86 0.02 -62.56 5.29
C TYR A 86 -0.75 -62.46 6.62
N ALA A 87 -1.25 -63.60 7.12
CA ALA A 87 -2.14 -63.66 8.28
C ALA A 87 -1.56 -63.01 9.55
N ARG A 88 -0.28 -63.25 9.87
CA ARG A 88 0.37 -62.64 11.04
C ARG A 88 0.46 -61.12 10.91
N LEU A 89 0.73 -60.63 9.70
CA LEU A 89 0.81 -59.19 9.44
C LEU A 89 -0.58 -58.55 9.56
N PHE A 90 -1.61 -59.18 8.99
CA PHE A 90 -2.99 -58.72 9.10
C PHE A 90 -3.47 -58.69 10.56
N GLU A 91 -3.14 -59.72 11.35
CA GLU A 91 -3.43 -59.74 12.79
C GLU A 91 -2.78 -58.55 13.53
N ALA A 92 -1.59 -58.14 13.11
CA ALA A 92 -0.83 -57.08 13.75
C ALA A 92 -1.28 -55.65 13.34
N ILE A 93 -1.60 -55.41 12.06
CA ILE A 93 -1.90 -54.05 11.56
C ILE A 93 -3.37 -53.84 11.16
N GLY A 94 -4.14 -54.92 11.00
CA GLY A 94 -5.53 -54.86 10.55
C GLY A 94 -5.71 -54.05 9.27
N THR A 95 -6.62 -53.08 9.32
CA THR A 95 -6.99 -52.20 8.20
C THR A 95 -6.57 -50.75 8.41
N ILE A 96 -5.60 -50.49 9.30
CA ILE A 96 -5.13 -49.12 9.63
C ILE A 96 -4.77 -48.32 8.37
N TYR A 97 -4.23 -48.99 7.35
CA TYR A 97 -3.76 -48.37 6.11
C TYR A 97 -4.71 -48.56 4.92
N GLY A 98 -5.90 -49.14 5.16
CA GLY A 98 -6.91 -49.41 4.14
C GLY A 98 -7.52 -50.81 4.29
N GLU A 99 -8.79 -50.91 3.95
CA GLU A 99 -9.57 -52.15 4.08
C GLU A 99 -9.30 -53.19 2.98
N GLY A 100 -8.50 -52.84 1.97
CA GLY A 100 -8.35 -53.61 0.74
C GLY A 100 -9.68 -53.72 -0.01
N ASP A 101 -10.04 -54.94 -0.35
CA ASP A 101 -11.33 -55.33 -0.95
C ASP A 101 -12.49 -55.41 0.07
N GLY A 102 -12.21 -55.13 1.35
CA GLY A 102 -13.18 -55.23 2.45
C GLY A 102 -13.42 -56.65 2.97
N SER A 103 -12.74 -57.67 2.45
CA SER A 103 -12.99 -59.09 2.77
C SER A 103 -11.73 -59.93 2.86
N THR A 104 -11.00 -60.09 1.76
CA THR A 104 -9.86 -61.03 1.63
C THR A 104 -8.50 -60.36 1.62
N THR A 105 -8.45 -59.03 1.50
CA THR A 105 -7.21 -58.26 1.43
C THR A 105 -7.18 -57.09 2.43
N PHE A 106 -6.02 -56.47 2.57
CA PHE A 106 -5.78 -55.27 3.38
C PHE A 106 -4.63 -54.47 2.75
N ASN A 107 -4.55 -53.16 3.03
CA ASN A 107 -3.49 -52.32 2.49
C ASN A 107 -2.27 -52.27 3.41
N LEU A 108 -1.09 -52.23 2.80
CA LEU A 108 0.16 -51.88 3.46
C LEU A 108 0.25 -50.35 3.70
N PRO A 109 1.14 -49.88 4.60
CA PRO A 109 1.47 -48.47 4.68
C PRO A 109 2.04 -47.96 3.35
N ASP A 110 1.67 -46.75 2.91
CA ASP A 110 2.42 -46.02 1.87
C ASP A 110 3.36 -45.03 2.54
N MET A 111 4.66 -45.32 2.50
CA MET A 111 5.71 -44.52 3.17
C MET A 111 6.62 -43.81 2.17
N ARG A 112 6.28 -43.82 0.89
CA ARG A 112 7.10 -43.20 -0.15
C ARG A 112 7.10 -41.69 0.02
N GLY A 113 8.30 -41.11 0.15
CA GLY A 113 8.48 -39.67 0.37
C GLY A 113 8.13 -39.19 1.78
N LEU A 114 7.80 -40.09 2.70
CA LEU A 114 7.42 -39.72 4.07
C LEU A 114 8.58 -39.86 5.05
N PHE A 115 8.56 -39.01 6.08
CA PHE A 115 9.37 -39.19 7.28
C PHE A 115 8.55 -39.81 8.40
N VAL A 116 9.16 -40.74 9.13
CA VAL A 116 8.54 -41.30 10.33
C VAL A 116 8.76 -40.37 11.51
N ARG A 117 7.72 -40.20 12.32
CA ARG A 117 7.79 -39.53 13.61
C ARG A 117 7.14 -40.41 14.69
N GLY A 118 7.57 -40.21 15.94
CA GLY A 118 6.96 -40.89 17.08
C GLY A 118 5.47 -40.53 17.21
N HIS A 119 4.63 -41.54 17.40
CA HIS A 119 3.22 -41.32 17.74
C HIS A 119 3.09 -40.83 19.18
N ASP A 120 2.47 -39.66 19.36
CA ASP A 120 2.18 -39.10 20.67
C ASP A 120 0.81 -39.58 21.16
N SER A 121 0.77 -40.79 21.70
CA SER A 121 -0.45 -41.38 22.25
C SER A 121 -1.02 -40.59 23.44
N SER A 122 -0.20 -39.76 24.09
CA SER A 122 -0.62 -38.90 25.20
C SER A 122 -1.19 -37.55 24.75
N GLY A 123 -0.98 -37.18 23.48
CA GLY A 123 -1.38 -35.89 22.90
C GLY A 123 -0.72 -34.67 23.56
N LYS A 124 0.38 -34.84 24.29
CA LYS A 124 1.05 -33.75 25.03
C LYS A 124 1.79 -32.78 24.12
N HIS A 125 2.31 -33.28 23.01
CA HIS A 125 3.14 -32.57 22.04
C HIS A 125 2.40 -32.35 20.71
N ASP A 126 1.51 -33.26 20.33
CA ASP A 126 0.73 -33.18 19.09
C ASP A 126 -0.74 -33.57 19.35
N LEU A 127 -1.52 -32.58 19.74
CA LEU A 127 -2.93 -32.75 20.08
C LEU A 127 -3.72 -33.23 18.85
N LYS A 128 -4.46 -34.34 19.01
CA LYS A 128 -5.33 -34.98 18.00
C LYS A 128 -4.60 -35.77 16.91
N ARG A 129 -3.36 -36.22 17.14
CA ARG A 129 -2.68 -37.07 16.16
C ARG A 129 -3.08 -38.54 16.30
N GLU A 130 -3.78 -39.05 15.31
CA GLU A 130 -4.15 -40.47 15.26
C GLU A 130 -2.97 -41.35 14.81
N PHE A 131 -2.93 -42.59 15.30
CA PHE A 131 -1.93 -43.56 14.85
C PHE A 131 -2.09 -43.83 13.33
N GLY A 132 -0.99 -43.89 12.60
CA GLY A 132 -1.00 -44.13 11.15
C GLY A 132 -1.41 -42.93 10.28
N SER A 133 -1.75 -41.77 10.86
CA SER A 133 -2.22 -40.61 10.11
C SER A 133 -1.09 -39.82 9.40
N TYR A 134 -1.37 -39.39 8.17
CA TYR A 134 -0.52 -38.53 7.35
C TYR A 134 -0.54 -37.07 7.83
N GLN A 135 0.57 -36.35 7.64
CA GLN A 135 0.66 -34.89 7.84
C GLN A 135 1.52 -34.29 6.74
N ASP A 136 1.04 -33.17 6.21
CA ASP A 136 1.72 -32.38 5.19
C ASP A 136 2.88 -31.55 5.78
N ASP A 137 3.77 -31.03 4.93
CA ASP A 137 4.86 -30.19 5.40
C ASP A 137 4.35 -28.84 5.93
N GLN A 138 4.97 -28.34 7.00
CA GLN A 138 4.58 -27.08 7.62
C GLN A 138 5.81 -26.29 8.08
N ILE A 139 5.82 -24.99 7.81
CA ILE A 139 6.80 -24.05 8.37
C ILE A 139 6.22 -23.44 9.63
N GLN A 140 7.02 -23.41 10.70
CA GLN A 140 6.64 -22.73 11.94
C GLN A 140 6.39 -21.24 11.68
N SER A 141 5.31 -20.72 12.26
CA SER A 141 4.97 -19.29 12.18
C SER A 141 6.17 -18.42 12.61
N HIS A 142 6.56 -17.48 11.76
CA HIS A 142 7.62 -16.51 12.02
C HIS A 142 7.35 -15.20 11.29
N SER A 143 8.09 -14.14 11.65
CA SER A 143 7.99 -12.81 11.06
C SER A 143 9.37 -12.25 10.74
N HIS A 144 9.44 -11.37 9.74
CA HIS A 144 10.64 -10.62 9.41
C HIS A 144 10.46 -9.14 9.77
N SER A 145 11.51 -8.50 10.27
CA SER A 145 11.58 -7.04 10.37
C SER A 145 12.21 -6.49 9.10
N ASP A 146 11.45 -5.70 8.33
CA ASP A 146 12.03 -4.90 7.26
C ASP A 146 12.60 -3.60 7.86
N SER A 147 13.92 -3.46 7.84
CA SER A 147 14.63 -2.29 8.38
C SER A 147 15.00 -1.26 7.31
N GLY A 148 14.54 -1.44 6.07
CA GLY A 148 15.01 -0.61 4.96
C GLY A 148 14.08 -0.56 3.76
N HIS A 149 12.90 0.04 3.93
CA HIS A 149 12.23 0.64 2.78
C HIS A 149 12.61 2.12 2.72
N ASN A 150 13.49 2.46 1.77
CA ASN A 150 13.88 3.85 1.54
C ASN A 150 12.80 4.55 0.72
N HIS A 151 12.24 5.63 1.26
CA HIS A 151 11.42 6.56 0.49
C HIS A 151 12.34 7.48 -0.32
N SER A 152 12.68 7.09 -1.55
CA SER A 152 13.26 8.02 -2.51
C SER A 152 12.15 8.75 -3.26
N GLY A 153 11.73 9.90 -2.74
CA GLY A 153 10.99 10.88 -3.53
C GLY A 153 11.95 11.52 -4.54
N SER A 154 11.93 11.07 -5.79
CA SER A 154 12.55 11.81 -6.88
C SER A 154 11.47 12.60 -7.60
N THR A 155 11.51 13.92 -7.48
CA THR A 155 10.83 14.78 -8.44
C THR A 155 11.64 14.72 -9.72
N ALA A 156 11.11 14.04 -10.75
CA ALA A 156 11.62 14.23 -12.10
C ALA A 156 11.59 15.75 -12.42
N SER A 157 12.52 16.21 -13.26
CA SER A 157 12.67 17.60 -13.73
C SER A 157 11.42 18.25 -14.37
N SER A 158 10.27 17.59 -14.32
CA SER A 158 8.95 18.05 -14.75
C SER A 158 8.13 18.68 -13.61
N GLY A 159 8.78 19.06 -12.50
CA GLY A 159 8.18 19.87 -11.44
C GLY A 159 7.92 21.33 -11.82
N SER A 160 8.09 21.71 -13.09
CA SER A 160 7.61 23.01 -13.58
C SER A 160 6.13 22.87 -13.95
N HIS A 161 5.26 23.17 -13.00
CA HIS A 161 3.88 23.52 -13.29
C HIS A 161 3.74 25.02 -13.05
N ALA A 162 3.24 25.74 -14.05
CA ALA A 162 3.00 27.16 -13.94
C ALA A 162 1.64 27.38 -13.25
N HIS A 163 1.63 28.17 -12.18
CA HIS A 163 0.38 28.74 -11.68
C HIS A 163 0.02 29.95 -12.56
N SER A 164 -1.01 29.82 -13.38
CA SER A 164 -1.66 31.00 -13.98
C SER A 164 -2.64 31.59 -12.97
N GLY A 165 -2.15 32.50 -12.15
CA GLY A 165 -3.04 33.46 -11.49
C GLY A 165 -3.57 34.43 -12.53
N SER A 166 -4.80 34.25 -12.98
CA SER A 166 -5.49 35.30 -13.73
C SER A 166 -6.12 36.25 -12.72
N ILE A 167 -5.50 37.41 -12.53
CA ILE A 167 -6.26 38.59 -12.12
C ILE A 167 -7.11 38.95 -13.33
N GLY A 168 -8.41 38.66 -13.27
CA GLY A 168 -9.38 39.28 -14.18
C GLY A 168 -9.19 40.79 -14.14
N ASP A 169 -9.39 41.46 -15.29
CA ASP A 169 -9.22 42.90 -15.52
C ASP A 169 -9.10 43.70 -14.24
N SER A 170 -7.90 44.27 -14.02
CA SER A 170 -7.58 45.22 -12.96
C SER A 170 -8.83 45.95 -12.49
N GLY A 171 -9.36 45.52 -11.35
CA GLY A 171 -10.59 46.07 -10.79
C GLY A 171 -10.49 47.58 -10.82
N SER A 172 -11.51 48.22 -11.40
CA SER A 172 -11.64 49.67 -11.44
C SER A 172 -11.49 50.23 -10.02
N HIS A 173 -10.31 50.77 -9.72
CA HIS A 173 -10.04 51.43 -8.46
C HIS A 173 -9.89 52.92 -8.75
N ALA A 174 -10.72 53.71 -8.07
CA ALA A 174 -10.73 55.16 -8.24
C ALA A 174 -9.71 55.79 -7.29
N HIS A 175 -8.81 56.60 -7.84
CA HIS A 175 -8.01 57.52 -7.05
C HIS A 175 -8.78 58.84 -6.91
N SER A 176 -9.12 59.22 -5.68
CA SER A 176 -9.66 60.55 -5.39
C SER A 176 -8.59 61.40 -4.71
N GLY A 177 -8.28 62.56 -5.28
CA GLY A 177 -7.48 63.61 -4.66
C GLY A 177 -8.25 64.92 -4.66
N SER A 178 -8.02 65.78 -3.66
CA SER A 178 -8.64 67.10 -3.54
C SER A 178 -7.56 68.17 -3.45
N THR A 179 -7.75 69.29 -4.16
CA THR A 179 -6.95 70.50 -3.96
C THR A 179 -7.63 71.41 -2.93
N ASN A 180 -6.90 72.39 -2.39
CA ASN A 180 -7.45 73.46 -1.56
C ASN A 180 -8.18 74.51 -2.43
N THR A 181 -8.99 75.36 -1.80
CA THR A 181 -9.78 76.41 -2.47
C THR A 181 -8.95 77.69 -2.64
N GLU A 182 -8.54 78.02 -3.86
CA GLU A 182 -7.82 79.25 -4.24
C GLU A 182 -8.39 79.85 -5.55
N GLY A 183 -8.02 81.09 -5.93
CA GLY A 183 -8.37 81.68 -7.25
C GLY A 183 -9.22 82.97 -7.26
N TYR A 184 -9.55 83.56 -6.11
CA TYR A 184 -10.32 84.82 -6.04
C TYR A 184 -9.53 86.04 -6.55
N HIS A 185 -10.14 86.83 -7.45
CA HIS A 185 -9.61 88.12 -7.90
C HIS A 185 -10.77 89.10 -8.26
N SER A 186 -10.47 90.40 -8.47
CA SER A 186 -11.48 91.46 -8.68
C SER A 186 -11.29 92.21 -10.00
N HIS A 187 -12.39 92.69 -10.58
CA HIS A 187 -12.41 93.53 -11.79
C HIS A 187 -13.02 94.91 -11.51
N SER A 188 -12.70 95.93 -12.32
CA SER A 188 -13.27 97.29 -12.23
C SER A 188 -13.52 97.92 -13.61
N GLY A 189 -14.44 98.89 -13.70
CA GLY A 189 -14.79 99.59 -14.95
C GLY A 189 -15.50 100.94 -14.72
N ARG A 190 -15.63 101.76 -15.77
CA ARG A 190 -16.32 103.07 -15.81
C ARG A 190 -17.10 103.21 -17.12
N THR A 191 -18.18 103.99 -17.12
CA THR A 191 -18.93 104.35 -18.33
C THR A 191 -18.42 105.67 -18.91
N ASP A 192 -18.61 105.87 -20.21
CA ASP A 192 -18.31 107.15 -20.88
C ASP A 192 -19.40 108.20 -20.59
N THR A 193 -19.09 109.47 -20.87
CA THR A 193 -20.05 110.58 -20.73
C THR A 193 -20.97 110.65 -21.94
N ASP A 194 -22.26 110.36 -21.75
CA ASP A 194 -23.30 110.44 -22.79
C ASP A 194 -24.65 110.94 -22.19
N GLY A 195 -25.66 111.21 -23.03
CA GLY A 195 -27.01 111.64 -22.61
C GLY A 195 -27.37 113.10 -22.92
N SER A 196 -26.59 113.79 -23.77
CA SER A 196 -26.93 115.14 -24.22
C SER A 196 -28.17 115.13 -25.13
N HIS A 197 -29.20 115.88 -24.77
CA HIS A 197 -30.42 116.00 -25.57
C HIS A 197 -31.05 117.39 -25.43
N ASN A 198 -31.90 117.75 -26.39
CA ASN A 198 -32.69 118.99 -26.39
C ASN A 198 -34.18 118.66 -26.26
N HIS A 199 -34.95 119.58 -25.68
CA HIS A 199 -36.41 119.52 -25.68
C HIS A 199 -36.98 120.53 -26.68
N TYR A 200 -38.03 120.15 -27.40
CA TYR A 200 -38.78 121.05 -28.27
C TYR A 200 -40.04 121.54 -27.54
N LEU A 201 -40.22 122.86 -27.44
CA LEU A 201 -41.46 123.46 -26.96
C LEU A 201 -42.37 123.74 -28.17
N VAL A 202 -43.61 123.27 -28.11
CA VAL A 202 -44.61 123.56 -29.15
C VAL A 202 -45.26 124.90 -28.85
N CYS A 203 -45.20 125.86 -29.78
CA CYS A 203 -46.05 127.05 -29.74
C CYS A 203 -47.21 126.88 -30.73
N GLY A 204 -48.45 126.97 -30.24
CA GLY A 204 -49.64 126.96 -31.09
C GLY A 204 -49.98 128.37 -31.57
N TYR A 205 -50.69 128.49 -32.69
CA TYR A 205 -51.32 129.74 -33.12
C TYR A 205 -52.84 129.52 -33.17
N LYS A 206 -53.60 130.28 -32.39
CA LYS A 206 -55.06 130.36 -32.50
C LYS A 206 -55.45 131.84 -32.62
N PRO A 207 -56.21 132.23 -33.67
CA PRO A 207 -56.75 133.58 -33.77
C PRO A 207 -58.12 133.62 -33.10
N ASP A 208 -58.16 133.81 -31.79
CA ASP A 208 -59.34 134.17 -31.03
C ASP A 208 -59.09 135.48 -30.24
N LEU A 209 -60.01 136.44 -30.38
CA LEU A 209 -59.97 137.77 -29.76
C LEU A 209 -60.15 137.64 -28.23
N PHE A 210 -59.02 137.55 -27.50
CA PHE A 210 -58.81 137.71 -26.04
C PHE A 210 -59.57 136.70 -25.13
N GLY A 211 -59.03 135.64 -24.52
CA GLY A 211 -57.68 135.12 -24.38
C GLY A 211 -57.55 134.41 -23.02
N ASP A 212 -58.00 133.15 -22.90
CA ASP A 212 -57.65 132.26 -21.78
C ASP A 212 -57.33 130.86 -22.32
N THR A 213 -56.05 130.52 -22.42
CA THR A 213 -55.45 129.26 -21.93
C THR A 213 -54.05 129.09 -22.53
N MET A 214 -53.06 129.16 -21.63
CA MET A 214 -51.71 128.59 -21.68
C MET A 214 -51.22 128.09 -23.04
N ASN A 215 -50.71 129.04 -23.80
CA ASN A 215 -49.89 128.76 -24.95
C ASN A 215 -48.76 129.80 -24.90
N THR A 216 -47.53 129.36 -25.13
CA THR A 216 -46.27 130.10 -24.93
C THR A 216 -46.28 131.40 -25.75
N GLY A 217 -46.93 132.41 -25.19
CA GLY A 217 -47.28 133.67 -25.82
C GLY A 217 -46.07 134.58 -25.85
N PHE A 218 -45.25 134.43 -26.88
CA PHE A 218 -44.35 135.46 -27.32
C PHE A 218 -44.71 135.78 -28.78
N ILE A 219 -44.75 137.06 -29.10
CA ILE A 219 -44.74 137.68 -30.44
C ILE A 219 -46.09 138.10 -31.02
N TYR A 220 -46.42 139.39 -30.80
CA TYR A 220 -46.72 140.29 -31.92
C TYR A 220 -45.91 141.59 -31.77
N SER A 221 -45.25 141.94 -32.88
CA SER A 221 -44.32 143.04 -33.18
C SER A 221 -44.91 144.43 -32.82
N HIS A 222 -44.17 145.51 -32.53
CA HIS A 222 -43.28 146.21 -33.47
C HIS A 222 -42.21 147.10 -32.78
N ASN A 223 -40.96 146.95 -33.27
CA ASN A 223 -39.90 147.95 -33.42
C ASN A 223 -39.32 148.65 -32.16
N LEU A 224 -38.26 148.05 -31.57
CA LEU A 224 -36.91 148.63 -31.47
C LEU A 224 -35.96 147.58 -30.84
N LEU A 225 -34.71 147.59 -31.28
CA LEU A 225 -33.57 146.81 -30.79
C LEU A 225 -33.59 146.48 -29.27
N ASN A 226 -33.17 145.25 -28.97
CA ASN A 226 -32.66 144.79 -27.67
C ASN A 226 -33.68 144.69 -26.52
N ILE A 227 -34.23 143.49 -26.31
CA ILE A 227 -34.14 142.76 -25.02
C ILE A 227 -34.06 141.27 -25.39
N VAL A 228 -32.83 140.79 -25.52
CA VAL A 228 -32.49 139.39 -25.27
C VAL A 228 -32.18 139.34 -23.78
N ASP A 229 -33.19 139.34 -22.91
CA ASP A 229 -32.95 138.92 -21.53
C ASP A 229 -34.21 138.50 -20.77
N ALA A 230 -34.44 137.19 -20.79
CA ALA A 230 -34.71 136.41 -19.60
C ALA A 230 -34.58 134.93 -20.00
N ARG A 231 -33.38 134.34 -19.87
CA ARG A 231 -33.19 132.90 -20.01
C ARG A 231 -33.81 132.19 -18.80
N ASN A 232 -35.11 131.91 -18.86
CA ASN A 232 -35.75 131.03 -17.88
C ASN A 232 -35.25 129.60 -18.13
N ARG A 233 -34.46 129.09 -17.19
CA ARG A 233 -33.95 127.72 -17.21
C ARG A 233 -35.07 126.78 -16.76
N MET A 234 -35.31 125.71 -17.52
CA MET A 234 -36.21 124.64 -17.09
C MET A 234 -35.72 124.06 -15.75
N PRO A 235 -36.63 123.60 -14.85
CA PRO A 235 -36.23 122.89 -13.63
C PRO A 235 -35.36 121.67 -13.96
N THR A 236 -34.39 121.36 -13.11
CA THR A 236 -33.49 120.22 -13.30
C THR A 236 -34.23 118.90 -13.05
N ASP A 237 -34.19 117.98 -14.03
CA ASP A 237 -34.71 116.60 -13.96
C ASP A 237 -33.74 115.66 -14.73
N GLY A 238 -33.94 114.33 -14.68
CA GLY A 238 -33.22 113.34 -15.50
C GLY A 238 -32.24 112.44 -14.76
N SER A 239 -32.28 112.38 -13.42
CA SER A 239 -31.49 111.39 -12.66
C SER A 239 -31.98 109.98 -12.97
N HIS A 240 -31.10 109.13 -13.50
CA HIS A 240 -31.38 107.73 -13.74
C HIS A 240 -30.11 106.89 -13.53
N SER A 241 -30.29 105.57 -13.39
CA SER A 241 -29.21 104.61 -13.26
C SER A 241 -29.23 103.61 -14.41
N HIS A 242 -28.05 103.09 -14.75
CA HIS A 242 -27.92 101.96 -15.66
C HIS A 242 -27.57 100.70 -14.86
N THR A 243 -28.05 99.55 -15.33
CA THR A 243 -27.62 98.24 -14.85
C THR A 243 -26.44 97.76 -15.68
N LEU A 244 -25.35 97.39 -15.01
CA LEU A 244 -24.23 96.65 -15.62
C LEU A 244 -24.36 95.16 -15.30
N SER A 245 -24.00 94.30 -16.24
CA SER A 245 -23.91 92.85 -16.03
C SER A 245 -22.59 92.33 -16.58
N ILE A 246 -21.91 91.49 -15.78
CA ILE A 246 -20.71 90.76 -16.19
C ILE A 246 -21.11 89.30 -16.40
N SER A 247 -20.69 88.70 -17.52
CA SER A 247 -20.95 87.29 -17.82
C SER A 247 -20.07 86.36 -16.98
N SER A 248 -20.57 85.16 -16.65
CA SER A 248 -19.78 84.14 -15.94
C SER A 248 -18.64 83.61 -16.83
N ALA A 249 -17.42 83.64 -16.31
CA ALA A 249 -16.21 83.04 -16.87
C ALA A 249 -15.32 82.54 -15.71
N GLY A 250 -14.38 81.61 -15.98
CA GLY A 250 -13.44 81.10 -14.96
C GLY A 250 -13.30 79.57 -14.88
N SER A 251 -14.09 78.81 -15.66
CA SER A 251 -13.93 77.36 -15.76
C SER A 251 -12.59 77.00 -16.39
N HIS A 252 -11.75 76.30 -15.64
CA HIS A 252 -10.51 75.70 -16.12
C HIS A 252 -10.24 74.39 -15.38
N SER A 253 -9.33 73.57 -15.91
CA SER A 253 -8.99 72.26 -15.36
C SER A 253 -7.49 72.15 -15.09
N HIS A 254 -7.12 71.46 -14.02
CA HIS A 254 -5.74 71.06 -13.74
C HIS A 254 -5.53 69.58 -14.12
N THR A 255 -4.33 69.25 -14.60
CA THR A 255 -3.92 67.86 -14.80
C THR A 255 -3.25 67.34 -13.53
N LEU A 256 -3.74 66.25 -12.96
CA LEU A 256 -3.15 65.57 -11.80
C LEU A 256 -2.51 64.25 -12.26
N SER A 257 -1.22 64.06 -11.96
CA SER A 257 -0.50 62.82 -12.29
C SER A 257 -0.20 62.03 -11.01
N ILE A 258 -0.68 60.79 -10.92
CA ILE A 258 -0.38 59.84 -9.84
C ILE A 258 0.50 58.73 -10.43
N SER A 259 1.73 58.59 -9.95
CA SER A 259 2.62 57.47 -10.34
C SER A 259 2.29 56.22 -9.51
N SER A 260 2.36 55.04 -10.13
CA SER A 260 2.14 53.75 -9.47
C SER A 260 3.05 53.59 -8.25
N ALA A 261 2.50 53.15 -7.12
CA ALA A 261 3.34 52.69 -6.02
C ALA A 261 4.18 51.47 -6.49
N ASP A 262 5.43 51.42 -6.03
CA ASP A 262 6.37 50.35 -6.35
C ASP A 262 5.83 48.94 -6.01
N ASN A 263 6.40 47.94 -6.68
CA ASN A 263 6.06 46.52 -6.55
C ASN A 263 5.86 46.08 -5.09
N HIS A 264 4.72 45.45 -4.82
CA HIS A 264 4.49 44.67 -3.60
C HIS A 264 4.20 43.22 -3.95
N THR A 265 4.48 42.29 -3.02
CA THR A 265 4.35 40.86 -3.24
C THR A 265 3.36 40.23 -2.27
N HIS A 266 2.68 39.17 -2.73
CA HIS A 266 1.89 38.28 -1.88
C HIS A 266 2.67 36.97 -1.69
N LYS A 267 2.70 36.47 -0.44
CA LYS A 267 3.25 35.17 -0.12
C LYS A 267 2.15 34.11 -0.24
N LEU A 268 2.36 33.11 -1.09
CA LEU A 268 1.54 31.90 -1.12
C LEU A 268 2.30 30.81 -0.38
N ASP A 269 1.80 30.42 0.80
CA ASP A 269 2.32 29.27 1.54
C ASP A 269 1.60 28.01 1.06
N ILE A 270 2.35 27.04 0.54
CA ILE A 270 1.85 25.69 0.25
C ILE A 270 2.36 24.80 1.37
N ASP A 271 1.45 24.32 2.22
CA ASP A 271 1.81 23.43 3.32
C ASP A 271 2.46 22.14 2.80
N SER A 272 3.45 21.64 3.55
CA SER A 272 4.12 20.36 3.30
C SER A 272 3.09 19.27 3.03
N ALA A 273 3.29 18.50 1.95
CA ALA A 273 2.43 17.36 1.62
C ALA A 273 2.10 16.55 2.89
N GLY A 274 0.81 16.49 3.22
CA GLY A 274 0.33 15.82 4.43
C GLY A 274 0.70 14.33 4.46
N SER A 275 0.45 13.70 5.60
CA SER A 275 0.71 12.26 5.78
C SER A 275 0.02 11.44 4.70
N HIS A 276 0.78 10.57 4.02
CA HIS A 276 0.28 9.62 3.03
C HIS A 276 0.83 8.22 3.31
N SER A 277 0.16 7.19 2.78
CA SER A 277 0.49 5.79 3.02
C SER A 277 0.68 5.03 1.71
N HIS A 278 1.44 3.93 1.78
CA HIS A 278 1.59 2.97 0.70
C HIS A 278 1.10 1.59 1.14
N SER A 279 0.53 0.86 0.20
CA SER A 279 0.27 -0.58 0.35
C SER A 279 1.56 -1.35 0.08
N VAL A 280 2.08 -2.05 1.09
CA VAL A 280 3.15 -3.04 0.91
C VAL A 280 2.50 -4.41 0.78
N SER A 281 2.75 -5.10 -0.33
CA SER A 281 2.33 -6.48 -0.54
C SER A 281 3.56 -7.39 -0.51
N ILE A 282 3.56 -8.38 0.39
CA ILE A 282 4.55 -9.45 0.40
C ILE A 282 3.94 -10.60 -0.39
N ASN A 283 4.45 -10.80 -1.61
CA ASN A 283 4.00 -11.91 -2.44
C ASN A 283 4.43 -13.24 -1.83
N ASN A 284 3.54 -14.24 -1.92
CA ASN A 284 3.78 -15.59 -1.46
C ASN A 284 4.76 -16.31 -2.40
N GLY A 285 6.02 -15.87 -2.42
CA GLY A 285 7.15 -16.55 -3.07
C GLY A 285 6.95 -17.03 -4.52
N GLN A 286 5.95 -16.56 -5.26
CA GLN A 286 5.80 -16.92 -6.66
C GLN A 286 6.93 -16.24 -7.40
N ALA A 287 7.88 -17.05 -7.86
CA ALA A 287 9.08 -16.64 -8.55
C ALA A 287 8.76 -15.49 -9.51
N ASN A 288 9.42 -14.35 -9.30
CA ASN A 288 9.59 -13.41 -10.38
C ASN A 288 10.46 -14.14 -11.42
N LEU A 289 9.82 -14.70 -12.45
CA LEU A 289 10.40 -15.47 -13.56
C LEU A 289 11.52 -14.74 -14.31
N SER A 290 11.78 -13.47 -13.97
CA SER A 290 12.84 -12.64 -14.53
C SER A 290 14.24 -12.90 -13.94
N ASN A 291 14.39 -13.68 -12.86
CA ASN A 291 15.72 -14.07 -12.37
C ASN A 291 15.79 -15.51 -11.82
N PRO A 292 16.07 -16.52 -12.66
CA PRO A 292 16.08 -17.94 -12.27
C PRO A 292 17.30 -18.35 -11.42
N THR A 293 18.26 -17.45 -11.17
CA THR A 293 19.52 -17.80 -10.49
C THR A 293 19.42 -17.89 -8.96
N ASN A 294 18.30 -17.50 -8.37
CA ASN A 294 18.14 -17.46 -6.91
C ASN A 294 16.90 -18.19 -6.37
N ALA A 295 16.23 -19.00 -7.20
CA ALA A 295 15.11 -19.83 -6.75
C ALA A 295 15.64 -21.01 -5.92
N ARG A 296 15.89 -20.78 -4.63
CA ARG A 296 16.22 -21.83 -3.63
C ARG A 296 14.96 -22.34 -2.93
N HIS A 297 13.89 -22.59 -3.68
CA HIS A 297 12.61 -23.01 -3.09
C HIS A 297 12.18 -24.31 -3.77
N GLY A 298 12.05 -25.37 -2.98
CA GLY A 298 11.34 -26.58 -3.39
C GLY A 298 9.84 -26.45 -3.12
N SER A 299 9.05 -27.36 -3.67
CA SER A 299 7.60 -27.45 -3.40
C SER A 299 7.25 -28.04 -2.03
N GLU A 300 8.26 -28.38 -1.22
CA GLU A 300 8.11 -29.04 0.08
C GLU A 300 9.24 -28.59 1.01
N THR A 301 8.91 -28.37 2.27
CA THR A 301 9.86 -28.06 3.34
C THR A 301 10.58 -29.34 3.77
N ARG A 302 11.83 -29.52 3.33
CA ARG A 302 12.63 -30.72 3.62
C ARG A 302 13.89 -30.41 4.40
N VAL A 303 14.13 -31.18 5.45
CA VAL A 303 15.47 -31.30 6.04
C VAL A 303 16.37 -32.12 5.09
N LYS A 304 17.69 -31.95 5.19
CA LYS A 304 18.64 -32.80 4.44
C LYS A 304 18.38 -34.27 4.79
N ASN A 305 18.24 -35.11 3.77
CA ASN A 305 17.87 -36.52 3.94
C ASN A 305 18.54 -37.41 2.89
N ILE A 306 18.42 -38.73 3.10
CA ILE A 306 18.78 -39.78 2.15
C ILE A 306 17.54 -40.63 1.89
N ALA A 307 17.29 -40.98 0.63
CA ALA A 307 16.16 -41.82 0.24
C ALA A 307 16.51 -43.30 0.37
N LEU A 308 15.84 -43.98 1.29
CA LEU A 308 15.87 -45.44 1.45
C LEU A 308 14.45 -45.99 1.23
N ILE A 309 14.32 -47.27 0.89
CA ILE A 309 12.99 -47.89 0.86
C ILE A 309 12.57 -48.28 2.28
N TYR A 310 11.30 -48.07 2.62
CA TYR A 310 10.70 -48.63 3.82
C TYR A 310 10.06 -49.97 3.48
N CYS A 311 10.33 -50.98 4.31
CA CYS A 311 9.69 -52.28 4.20
C CYS A 311 9.12 -52.74 5.54
N ILE A 312 8.09 -53.57 5.49
CA ILE A 312 7.40 -54.15 6.64
C ILE A 312 7.59 -55.67 6.68
N LYS A 313 7.87 -56.22 7.85
CA LYS A 313 8.04 -57.67 8.05
C LYS A 313 6.68 -58.36 8.07
N TYR A 314 6.55 -59.49 7.34
CA TYR A 314 5.38 -60.38 7.36
C TYR A 314 5.69 -61.76 7.97
#